data_AF-A0A8T4UBI5-F1
#
_entry.id   AF-A0A8T4UBI5-F1
#
_cell.length_a   1.000
_cell.length_b   1.000
_cell.length_c   1.000
_cell.angle_alpha   90.00
_cell.angle_beta   90.00
_cell.angle_gamma   90.00
#
_symmetry.space_group_name_H-M   'P 1'
#
loop_
_entity.id
_entity.type
_entity.pdbx_description
1 polymer ?
#
loop_
_entity_poly.entity_id
_entity_poly.type
_entity_poly.pdbx_seq_one_letter_code
_entity_poly.pdbx_strand_id
1 'polypeptide(L)'
;MDTPVNEALELLNKGLSKEEIARSLEPKGYNLQQISDAINQANIKNGVNNMPGQEMQPSMMDEGDLDIPLPQMAMAPQQQVSQPQQQTISQTAQQYSQQYQPLPQQQMGYEEMQAVVEQIVEEKWKDMARNVGDINMFKSKISDDVEAVKQEILRTQKRLEDLQVAVLGRVKDYNESVLNIGSDMKALEQVMSKIIEPLTQNVKDLNKLTEELKHHKK
;
A
#
# COMPACT_ATOMS: atom_id res chain seq x y z
N MET A 1 -11.83 23.91 -24.68
CA MET A 1 -11.49 23.18 -23.45
C MET A 1 -12.75 23.08 -22.65
N ASP A 2 -13.30 21.88 -22.51
CA ASP A 2 -14.56 21.65 -21.82
C ASP A 2 -14.36 21.75 -20.30
N THR A 3 -15.09 22.66 -19.67
CA THR A 3 -15.17 22.76 -18.21
C THR A 3 -15.97 21.57 -17.66
N PRO A 4 -15.56 20.94 -16.54
CA PRO A 4 -16.22 19.75 -16.00
C PRO A 4 -17.55 20.08 -15.28
N VAL A 5 -18.39 20.91 -15.88
CA VAL A 5 -19.65 21.40 -15.28
C VAL A 5 -20.61 20.26 -15.03
N ASN A 6 -20.73 19.31 -15.96
CA ASN A 6 -21.64 18.18 -15.84
C ASN A 6 -21.22 17.22 -14.72
N GLU A 7 -19.91 17.05 -14.55
CA GLU A 7 -19.34 16.16 -13.53
C GLU A 7 -19.42 16.80 -12.14
N ALA A 8 -19.14 18.11 -12.04
CA ALA A 8 -19.40 18.89 -10.83
C ALA A 8 -20.88 18.87 -10.44
N LEU A 9 -21.80 18.96 -11.41
CA LEU A 9 -23.24 18.88 -11.18
C LEU A 9 -23.69 17.50 -10.67
N GLU A 10 -23.12 16.42 -11.20
CA GLU A 10 -23.42 15.06 -10.72
C GLU A 10 -22.95 14.86 -9.28
N LEU A 11 -21.74 15.32 -8.96
CA LEU A 11 -21.17 15.22 -7.62
C LEU A 11 -21.93 16.12 -6.62
N LEU A 12 -22.37 17.29 -7.04
CA LEU A 12 -23.24 18.17 -6.25
C LEU A 12 -24.60 17.52 -5.96
N ASN A 13 -25.21 16.86 -6.96
CA ASN A 13 -26.46 16.10 -6.78
C ASN A 13 -26.31 14.90 -5.83
N LYS A 14 -25.09 14.36 -5.70
CA LYS A 14 -24.74 13.34 -4.70
C LYS A 14 -24.53 13.91 -3.29
N GLY A 15 -24.66 15.23 -3.11
CA GLY A 15 -24.52 15.92 -1.83
C GLY A 15 -23.07 16.12 -1.37
N LEU A 16 -22.10 15.96 -2.28
CA LEU A 16 -20.68 16.18 -1.97
C LEU A 16 -20.39 17.67 -1.77
N SER A 17 -19.49 17.98 -0.83
CA SER A 17 -19.01 19.34 -0.59
C SER A 17 -18.14 19.83 -1.75
N LYS A 18 -17.98 21.15 -1.88
CA LYS A 18 -17.21 21.76 -2.97
C LYS A 18 -15.74 21.32 -2.95
N GLU A 19 -15.22 21.10 -1.75
CA GLU A 19 -13.86 20.62 -1.48
C GLU A 19 -13.68 19.17 -1.92
N GLU A 20 -14.68 18.32 -1.72
CA GLU A 20 -14.68 16.93 -2.21
C GLU A 20 -14.81 16.86 -3.74
N ILE A 21 -15.62 17.75 -4.32
CA ILE A 21 -15.75 17.89 -5.78
C ILE A 21 -14.39 18.30 -6.39
N ALA A 22 -13.70 19.27 -5.78
CA ALA A 22 -12.39 19.70 -6.24
C ALA A 22 -11.36 18.55 -6.21
N ARG A 23 -11.32 17.79 -5.11
CA ARG A 23 -10.46 16.60 -4.99
C ARG A 23 -10.78 15.50 -6.00
N SER A 24 -12.03 15.41 -6.45
CA SER A 24 -12.42 14.42 -7.48
C SER A 24 -12.08 14.87 -8.90
N LEU A 25 -11.93 16.17 -9.16
CA LEU A 25 -11.68 16.74 -10.48
C LEU A 25 -10.20 17.06 -10.72
N GLU A 26 -9.44 17.35 -9.67
CA GLU A 26 -8.00 17.57 -9.71
C GLU A 26 -7.19 16.40 -10.34
N PRO A 27 -7.40 15.11 -9.99
CA PRO A 27 -6.68 14.00 -10.62
C PRO A 27 -7.04 13.79 -12.10
N LYS A 28 -8.11 14.43 -12.59
CA LYS A 28 -8.54 14.38 -13.99
C LYS A 28 -7.87 15.44 -14.85
N GLY A 29 -6.95 16.23 -14.25
CA GLY A 29 -6.13 17.21 -14.95
C GLY A 29 -6.79 18.58 -15.14
N TYR A 30 -7.92 18.84 -14.46
CA TYR A 30 -8.55 20.16 -14.46
C TYR A 30 -7.82 21.09 -13.51
N ASN A 31 -7.63 22.35 -13.93
CA ASN A 31 -7.02 23.35 -13.06
C ASN A 31 -8.04 23.93 -12.06
N LEU A 32 -7.54 24.53 -10.99
CA LEU A 32 -8.37 25.02 -9.88
C LEU A 32 -9.42 26.06 -10.33
N GLN A 33 -9.09 26.89 -11.32
CA GLN A 33 -10.00 27.90 -11.86
C GLN A 33 -11.15 27.25 -12.64
N GLN A 34 -10.86 26.28 -13.50
CA GLN A 34 -11.85 25.48 -14.23
C GLN A 34 -12.77 24.69 -13.29
N ILE A 35 -12.23 24.19 -12.18
CA ILE A 35 -13.00 23.47 -11.14
C ILE A 35 -13.94 24.44 -10.42
N SER A 36 -13.44 25.59 -9.98
CA SER A 36 -14.25 26.62 -9.30
C SER A 36 -15.37 27.14 -10.22
N ASP A 37 -15.04 27.44 -11.47
CA ASP A 37 -16.01 27.87 -12.48
C ASP A 37 -17.04 26.78 -12.76
N ALA A 38 -16.62 25.52 -12.85
CA ALA A 38 -17.52 24.39 -13.04
C ALA A 38 -18.46 24.14 -11.85
N ILE A 39 -17.98 24.27 -10.61
CA ILE A 39 -18.79 24.13 -9.39
C ILE A 39 -19.80 25.28 -9.28
N ASN A 40 -19.38 26.52 -9.54
CA ASN A 40 -20.27 27.68 -9.52
C ASN A 40 -21.33 27.58 -10.62
N GLN A 41 -20.95 27.19 -11.84
CA GLN A 41 -21.89 26.94 -12.93
C GLN A 41 -22.83 25.76 -12.65
N ALA A 42 -22.34 24.68 -12.04
CA ALA A 42 -23.14 23.54 -11.64
C ALA A 42 -24.15 23.91 -10.55
N ASN A 43 -23.76 24.70 -9.56
CA ASN A 43 -24.65 25.16 -8.49
C ASN A 43 -25.74 26.11 -9.02
N ILE A 44 -25.38 27.00 -9.94
CA ILE A 44 -26.36 27.84 -10.65
C ILE A 44 -27.30 26.96 -11.48
N LYS A 45 -26.80 25.99 -12.27
CA LYS A 45 -27.65 25.07 -13.04
C LYS A 45 -28.56 24.22 -12.15
N ASN A 46 -28.08 23.77 -10.99
CA ASN A 46 -28.88 23.03 -10.01
C ASN A 46 -29.98 23.90 -9.39
N GLY A 47 -29.65 25.14 -9.00
CA GLY A 47 -30.59 26.12 -8.45
C GLY A 47 -31.59 26.64 -9.49
N VAL A 48 -31.18 26.79 -10.75
CA VAL A 48 -32.04 27.18 -11.88
C VAL A 48 -33.01 26.06 -12.25
N ASN A 49 -32.65 24.79 -12.05
CA ASN A 49 -33.56 23.66 -12.27
C ASN A 49 -34.67 23.55 -11.19
N ASN A 50 -34.62 24.40 -10.15
CA ASN A 50 -35.56 24.42 -9.03
C ASN A 50 -36.33 25.76 -8.88
N MET A 51 -36.35 26.63 -9.90
CA MET A 51 -37.23 27.79 -9.99
C MET A 51 -38.03 27.79 -11.31
N PRO A 52 -39.35 28.07 -11.29
CA PRO A 52 -40.14 28.16 -12.51
C PRO A 52 -39.83 29.44 -13.28
N GLY A 53 -39.24 29.26 -14.47
CA GLY A 53 -39.34 30.16 -15.62
C GLY A 53 -38.96 31.63 -15.43
N GLN A 54 -37.75 32.00 -15.88
CA GLN A 54 -37.53 33.32 -16.49
C GLN A 54 -36.34 33.25 -17.46
N GLU A 55 -36.68 33.21 -18.75
CA GLU A 55 -35.76 33.50 -19.85
C GLU A 55 -35.32 34.97 -19.81
N MET A 56 -34.07 35.24 -20.24
CA MET A 56 -33.52 36.46 -20.88
C MET A 56 -32.03 36.58 -20.49
N GLN A 57 -31.05 36.93 -21.32
CA GLN A 57 -30.88 37.13 -22.77
C GLN A 57 -29.35 37.36 -22.93
N PRO A 58 -28.67 36.98 -24.03
CA PRO A 58 -27.21 37.11 -24.12
C PRO A 58 -26.82 38.55 -24.48
N SER A 59 -25.92 39.17 -23.71
CA SER A 59 -25.29 40.44 -24.07
C SER A 59 -23.86 40.20 -24.55
N MET A 60 -23.64 40.53 -25.82
CA MET A 60 -22.35 40.68 -26.49
C MET A 60 -21.57 41.93 -25.98
N MET A 61 -20.41 42.20 -26.59
CA MET A 61 -19.53 43.39 -26.50
C MET A 61 -18.49 43.36 -25.36
N ASP A 62 -17.25 43.81 -25.53
CA ASP A 62 -16.55 44.41 -26.67
C ASP A 62 -15.03 44.35 -26.40
N GLU A 63 -14.26 44.29 -27.47
CA GLU A 63 -12.80 44.38 -27.53
C GLU A 63 -12.37 45.85 -27.33
N GLY A 64 -11.34 46.17 -26.54
CA GLY A 64 -10.92 47.58 -26.42
C GLY A 64 -9.87 47.92 -25.38
N ASP A 65 -8.63 47.92 -25.83
CA ASP A 65 -7.62 48.99 -25.72
C ASP A 65 -7.33 49.78 -24.41
N LEU A 66 -6.03 49.74 -24.09
CA LEU A 66 -5.10 50.85 -23.82
C LEU A 66 -5.29 51.83 -22.65
N ASP A 67 -4.11 52.04 -22.05
CA ASP A 67 -3.51 53.30 -21.59
C ASP A 67 -3.85 53.87 -20.19
N ILE A 68 -2.82 53.81 -19.31
CA ILE A 68 -2.12 54.88 -18.52
C ILE A 68 -2.83 56.28 -18.46
N PRO A 69 -2.51 57.26 -17.56
CA PRO A 69 -1.72 57.32 -16.30
C PRO A 69 -2.29 58.21 -15.14
N LEU A 70 -1.63 58.12 -13.97
CA LEU A 70 -1.32 59.19 -12.97
C LEU A 70 -2.50 59.87 -12.19
N PRO A 71 -2.27 60.71 -11.14
CA PRO A 71 -1.12 60.86 -10.23
C PRO A 71 -1.50 61.00 -8.72
N GLN A 72 -0.46 60.96 -7.89
CA GLN A 72 -0.40 61.44 -6.50
C GLN A 72 -0.85 62.91 -6.34
N MET A 73 -1.52 63.26 -5.23
CA MET A 73 -0.99 64.19 -4.22
C MET A 73 -1.96 64.41 -3.05
N ALA A 74 -1.34 64.62 -1.89
CA ALA A 74 -1.92 64.87 -0.59
C ALA A 74 -2.15 66.38 -0.33
N MET A 75 -2.65 66.68 0.88
CA MET A 75 -2.89 67.99 1.54
C MET A 75 -4.23 68.64 1.20
N ALA A 76 -5.00 69.26 2.11
CA ALA A 76 -4.80 69.70 3.49
C ALA A 76 -6.20 69.85 4.17
N PRO A 77 -6.27 70.02 5.50
CA PRO A 77 -7.53 70.02 6.26
C PRO A 77 -8.07 71.45 6.48
N GLN A 78 -9.39 71.63 6.56
CA GLN A 78 -10.02 72.65 7.44
C GLN A 78 -11.57 72.59 7.49
N GLN A 79 -12.06 72.74 8.73
CA GLN A 79 -13.31 73.39 9.20
C GLN A 79 -14.68 72.74 8.91
N GLN A 80 -15.47 72.34 9.92
CA GLN A 80 -16.47 73.13 10.69
C GLN A 80 -17.43 73.88 9.75
N VAL A 81 -18.76 73.76 9.74
CA VAL A 81 -19.77 73.75 10.83
C VAL A 81 -21.16 73.41 10.25
N SER A 82 -22.00 72.74 11.06
CA SER A 82 -23.44 72.90 11.32
C SER A 82 -24.40 73.56 10.29
N GLN A 83 -25.43 72.84 9.82
CA GLN A 83 -26.84 72.89 10.27
C GLN A 83 -27.83 72.25 9.25
N PRO A 84 -29.01 71.78 9.70
CA PRO A 84 -29.94 70.95 8.94
C PRO A 84 -30.99 71.77 8.19
N GLN A 85 -31.44 71.29 7.03
CA GLN A 85 -32.69 71.78 6.44
C GLN A 85 -33.51 70.67 5.78
N GLN A 86 -34.76 70.59 6.27
CA GLN A 86 -35.89 69.88 5.72
C GLN A 86 -36.25 70.39 4.33
N GLN A 87 -36.70 69.51 3.43
CA GLN A 87 -37.77 69.80 2.45
C GLN A 87 -38.21 68.50 1.75
N THR A 88 -39.42 68.02 2.06
CA THR A 88 -40.65 68.11 1.24
C THR A 88 -40.69 67.14 0.05
N ILE A 89 -41.58 66.16 0.22
CA ILE A 89 -42.08 65.16 -0.70
C ILE A 89 -42.82 65.81 -1.87
N SER A 90 -42.56 65.38 -3.12
CA SER A 90 -43.57 65.13 -4.19
C SER A 90 -42.92 64.84 -5.56
N GLN A 91 -42.85 63.55 -5.96
CA GLN A 91 -43.52 63.00 -7.14
C GLN A 91 -42.97 61.62 -7.48
N THR A 92 -43.88 60.66 -7.46
CA THR A 92 -43.69 59.22 -7.55
C THR A 92 -43.60 58.77 -9.00
N ALA A 93 -42.38 58.51 -9.46
CA ALA A 93 -42.10 57.48 -10.43
C ALA A 93 -40.60 57.18 -10.37
N GLN A 94 -40.29 55.89 -10.42
CA GLN A 94 -38.97 55.31 -10.70
C GLN A 94 -38.08 54.90 -9.53
N GLN A 95 -37.49 53.73 -9.77
CA GLN A 95 -36.28 53.16 -9.18
C GLN A 95 -36.38 52.68 -7.74
N TYR A 96 -36.85 51.44 -7.62
CA TYR A 96 -36.21 50.47 -6.73
C TYR A 96 -34.75 50.27 -7.18
N SER A 97 -33.87 51.21 -6.85
CA SER A 97 -32.46 50.92 -6.68
C SER A 97 -32.28 50.41 -5.24
N GLN A 98 -32.52 49.12 -5.05
CA GLN A 98 -31.91 48.43 -3.91
C GLN A 98 -30.40 48.51 -4.13
N GLN A 99 -29.81 49.48 -3.45
CA GLN A 99 -28.39 49.62 -3.26
C GLN A 99 -27.91 48.33 -2.60
N TYR A 100 -27.46 47.39 -3.42
CA TYR A 100 -26.55 46.34 -2.97
C TYR A 100 -25.30 47.04 -2.49
N GLN A 101 -25.30 47.39 -1.21
CA GLN A 101 -24.08 47.56 -0.47
C GLN A 101 -23.36 46.22 -0.61
N PRO A 102 -22.21 46.14 -1.29
CA PRO A 102 -21.43 44.92 -1.24
C PRO A 102 -21.13 44.72 0.25
N LEU A 103 -21.68 43.64 0.81
CA LEU A 103 -21.12 43.11 2.03
C LEU A 103 -19.61 43.02 1.77
N PRO A 104 -18.74 43.40 2.72
CA PRO A 104 -17.37 42.95 2.62
C PRO A 104 -17.48 41.43 2.43
N GLN A 105 -17.16 40.97 1.21
CA GLN A 105 -16.84 39.58 0.98
C GLN A 105 -15.73 39.35 1.97
N GLN A 106 -16.10 38.76 3.10
CA GLN A 106 -15.16 38.22 4.03
C GLN A 106 -14.21 37.41 3.16
N GLN A 107 -12.98 37.90 3.07
CA GLN A 107 -11.83 37.12 2.63
C GLN A 107 -11.56 35.96 3.62
N MET A 108 -12.55 35.52 4.41
CA MET A 108 -12.58 34.32 5.24
C MET A 108 -12.72 33.06 4.37
N GLY A 109 -11.85 32.92 3.39
CA GLY A 109 -11.90 31.75 2.52
C GLY A 109 -10.54 31.33 1.99
N TYR A 110 -9.60 32.26 1.87
CA TYR A 110 -8.25 31.94 1.44
C TYR A 110 -7.29 31.85 2.60
N GLU A 111 -7.30 32.80 3.55
CA GLU A 111 -6.35 32.76 4.68
C GLU A 111 -6.66 31.62 5.66
N GLU A 112 -7.93 31.38 5.99
CA GLU A 112 -8.32 30.23 6.83
C GLU A 112 -8.13 28.90 6.11
N MET A 113 -8.46 28.82 4.82
CA MET A 113 -8.22 27.60 4.03
C MET A 113 -6.72 27.33 3.85
N GLN A 114 -5.92 28.36 3.61
CA GLN A 114 -4.47 28.26 3.49
C GLN A 114 -3.83 27.87 4.81
N ALA A 115 -4.28 28.42 5.94
CA ALA A 115 -3.83 28.00 7.26
C ALA A 115 -4.14 26.51 7.54
N VAL A 116 -5.34 26.05 7.17
CA VAL A 116 -5.73 24.63 7.30
C VAL A 116 -4.90 23.75 6.36
N VAL A 117 -4.64 24.20 5.13
CA VAL A 117 -3.82 23.47 4.16
C VAL A 117 -2.35 23.41 4.59
N GLU A 118 -1.75 24.50 5.04
CA GLU A 118 -0.38 24.54 5.56
C GLU A 118 -0.22 23.63 6.78
N GLN A 119 -1.18 23.67 7.70
CA GLN A 119 -1.17 22.78 8.86
C GLN A 119 -1.25 21.31 8.45
N ILE A 120 -2.11 20.96 7.49
CA ILE A 120 -2.23 19.58 6.97
C ILE A 120 -0.95 19.16 6.24
N VAL A 121 -0.37 20.03 5.41
CA VAL A 121 0.86 19.74 4.66
C VAL A 121 2.04 19.55 5.62
N GLU A 122 2.16 20.38 6.65
CA GLU A 122 3.23 20.29 7.64
C GLU A 122 3.07 19.04 8.53
N GLU A 123 1.84 18.69 8.92
CA GLU A 123 1.53 17.45 9.62
C GLU A 123 1.90 16.22 8.78
N LYS A 124 1.48 16.19 7.50
CA LYS A 124 1.79 15.09 6.58
C LYS A 124 3.28 15.00 6.24
N TRP A 125 3.96 16.13 6.07
CA TRP A 125 5.41 16.16 5.82
C TRP A 125 6.17 15.64 7.03
N LYS A 126 5.74 15.98 8.25
CA LYS A 126 6.33 15.50 9.50
C LYS A 126 6.12 14.00 9.71
N ASP A 127 4.92 13.48 9.41
CA ASP A 127 4.66 12.05 9.47
C ASP A 127 5.41 11.27 8.39
N MET A 128 5.53 11.81 7.19
CA MET A 128 6.37 11.23 6.14
C MET A 128 7.84 11.24 6.54
N ALA A 129 8.35 12.34 7.10
CA ALA A 129 9.73 12.44 7.59
C ALA A 129 10.01 11.46 8.74
N ARG A 130 9.04 11.20 9.62
CA ARG A 130 9.14 10.16 10.65
C ARG A 130 9.24 8.76 10.04
N ASN A 131 8.40 8.45 9.06
CA ASN A 131 8.42 7.16 8.36
C ASN A 131 9.67 6.96 7.48
N VAL A 132 10.27 8.05 6.97
CA VAL A 132 11.52 8.02 6.17
C VAL A 132 12.76 8.01 7.07
N GLY A 133 12.70 8.60 8.27
CA GLY A 133 13.75 8.49 9.29
C GLY A 133 14.03 7.05 9.72
N ASP A 134 13.08 6.15 9.44
CA ASP A 134 13.18 4.72 9.66
C ASP A 134 14.10 3.98 8.66
N ILE A 135 14.61 4.63 7.61
CA ILE A 135 15.50 3.97 6.63
C ILE A 135 16.81 3.51 7.27
N ASN A 136 17.36 4.27 8.22
CA ASN A 136 18.57 3.85 8.93
C ASN A 136 18.30 2.68 9.88
N MET A 137 17.14 2.66 10.54
CA MET A 137 16.73 1.54 11.38
C MET A 137 16.44 0.30 10.52
N PHE A 138 15.76 0.47 9.39
CA PHE A 138 15.54 -0.59 8.41
C PHE A 138 16.85 -1.16 7.88
N LYS A 139 17.82 -0.32 7.53
CA LYS A 139 19.15 -0.75 7.09
C LYS A 139 19.90 -1.53 8.18
N SER A 140 19.81 -1.07 9.43
CA SER A 140 20.39 -1.78 10.58
C SER A 140 19.74 -3.14 10.73
N LYS A 141 18.41 -3.19 10.78
CA LYS A 141 17.64 -4.43 10.94
C LYS A 141 17.94 -5.44 9.84
N ILE A 142 17.99 -5.00 8.58
CA ILE A 142 18.36 -5.87 7.45
C ILE A 142 19.81 -6.35 7.57
N SER A 143 20.74 -5.51 8.03
CA SER A 143 22.12 -5.97 8.26
C SER A 143 22.18 -7.04 9.34
N ASP A 144 21.47 -6.83 10.44
CA ASP A 144 21.40 -7.78 11.55
C ASP A 144 20.74 -9.11 11.11
N ASP A 145 19.62 -9.03 10.37
CA ASP A 145 18.92 -10.19 9.82
C ASP A 145 19.81 -10.96 8.81
N VAL A 146 20.54 -10.26 7.93
CA VAL A 146 21.48 -10.87 6.98
C VAL A 146 22.65 -11.52 7.70
N GLU A 147 23.17 -10.89 8.75
CA GLU A 147 24.23 -11.48 9.56
C GLU A 147 23.74 -12.74 10.29
N ALA A 148 22.54 -12.71 10.88
CA ALA A 148 21.93 -13.89 11.50
C ALA A 148 21.75 -15.04 10.49
N VAL A 149 21.25 -14.75 9.28
CA VAL A 149 21.10 -15.73 8.21
C VAL A 149 22.46 -16.32 7.81
N LYS A 150 23.50 -15.49 7.68
CA LYS A 150 24.86 -15.96 7.37
C LYS A 150 25.37 -16.93 8.45
N GLN A 151 25.15 -16.61 9.72
CA GLN A 151 25.57 -17.49 10.82
C GLN A 151 24.82 -18.83 10.80
N GLU A 152 23.51 -18.83 10.55
CA GLU A 152 22.72 -20.06 10.44
C GLU A 152 23.12 -20.90 9.21
N ILE A 153 23.49 -20.28 8.09
CA ILE A 153 24.05 -21.00 6.93
C ILE A 153 25.37 -21.67 7.30
N LEU A 154 26.31 -20.94 7.93
CA LEU A 154 27.59 -21.52 8.37
C LEU A 154 27.39 -22.66 9.37
N ARG A 155 26.44 -22.51 10.30
CA ARG A 155 26.08 -23.56 11.25
C ARG A 155 25.48 -24.78 10.56
N THR A 156 24.64 -24.56 9.56
CA THR A 156 24.03 -25.63 8.75
C THR A 156 25.07 -26.38 7.93
N GLN A 157 26.01 -25.65 7.32
CA GLN A 157 27.14 -26.23 6.59
C GLN A 157 27.97 -27.12 7.54
N LYS A 158 28.32 -26.61 8.72
CA LYS A 158 29.07 -27.40 9.71
C LYS A 158 28.33 -28.67 10.13
N ARG A 159 27.02 -28.59 10.39
CA ARG A 159 26.19 -29.77 10.72
C ARG A 159 26.16 -30.78 9.58
N LEU A 160 26.18 -30.34 8.32
CA LEU A 160 26.22 -31.20 7.15
C LEU A 160 27.57 -31.92 7.04
N GLU A 161 28.67 -31.21 7.28
CA GLU A 161 30.02 -31.78 7.32
C GLU A 161 30.12 -32.84 8.43
N ASP A 162 29.65 -32.52 9.64
CA ASP A 162 29.61 -33.45 10.77
C ASP A 162 28.76 -34.69 10.45
N LEU A 163 27.61 -34.50 9.80
CA LEU A 163 26.74 -35.59 9.35
C LEU A 163 27.45 -36.47 8.32
N GLN A 164 28.14 -35.88 7.34
CA GLN A 164 28.86 -36.64 6.31
C GLN A 164 29.95 -37.51 6.92
N VAL A 165 30.71 -36.97 7.88
CA VAL A 165 31.72 -37.73 8.63
C VAL A 165 31.07 -38.86 9.43
N ALA A 166 29.98 -38.57 10.15
CA ALA A 166 29.27 -39.57 10.93
C ALA A 166 28.68 -40.70 10.05
N VAL A 167 28.09 -40.36 8.90
CA VAL A 167 27.55 -41.33 7.93
C VAL A 167 28.66 -42.19 7.34
N LEU A 168 29.78 -41.60 6.92
CA LEU A 168 30.94 -42.35 6.44
C LEU A 168 31.48 -43.31 7.50
N GLY A 169 31.56 -42.87 8.76
CA GLY A 169 31.92 -43.72 9.89
C GLY A 169 30.96 -44.90 10.05
N ARG A 170 29.64 -44.64 10.10
CA ARG A 170 28.62 -45.67 10.23
C ARG A 170 28.63 -46.68 9.08
N VAL A 171 28.85 -46.23 7.84
CA VAL A 171 28.95 -47.12 6.67
C VAL A 171 30.20 -47.99 6.76
N LYS A 172 31.33 -47.43 7.22
CA LYS A 172 32.55 -48.21 7.44
C LYS A 172 32.36 -49.27 8.52
N ASP A 173 31.82 -48.89 9.68
CA ASP A 173 31.53 -49.81 10.79
C ASP A 173 30.57 -50.91 10.34
N TYR A 174 29.56 -50.55 9.55
CA TYR A 174 28.62 -51.51 8.97
C TYR A 174 29.32 -52.51 8.03
N ASN A 175 30.19 -52.03 7.14
CA ASN A 175 30.95 -52.89 6.23
C ASN A 175 31.84 -53.86 7.01
N GLU A 176 32.54 -53.39 8.04
CA GLU A 176 33.35 -54.23 8.91
C GLU A 176 32.49 -55.29 9.64
N SER A 177 31.33 -54.89 10.17
CA SER A 177 30.38 -55.82 10.79
C SER A 177 29.90 -56.88 9.81
N VAL A 178 29.59 -56.52 8.56
CA VAL A 178 29.15 -57.47 7.53
C VAL A 178 30.28 -58.44 7.15
N LEU A 179 31.53 -57.96 7.05
CA LEU A 179 32.69 -58.82 6.82
C LEU A 179 32.90 -59.83 7.95
N ASN A 180 32.78 -59.37 9.20
CA ASN A 180 32.87 -60.24 10.38
C ASN A 180 31.76 -61.29 10.40
N ILE A 181 30.51 -60.88 10.13
CA ILE A 181 29.37 -61.82 10.00
C ILE A 181 29.65 -62.85 8.88
N GLY A 182 30.23 -62.43 7.75
CA GLY A 182 30.62 -63.35 6.68
C GLY A 182 31.66 -64.37 7.13
N SER A 183 32.64 -63.96 7.95
CA SER A 183 33.62 -64.86 8.55
C SER A 183 32.97 -65.85 9.52
N ASP A 184 32.13 -65.35 10.43
CA ASP A 184 31.42 -66.18 11.41
C ASP A 184 30.47 -67.17 10.72
N MET A 185 29.79 -66.75 9.67
CA MET A 185 28.92 -67.60 8.86
C MET A 185 29.71 -68.69 8.16
N LYS A 186 30.92 -68.40 7.65
CA LYS A 186 31.82 -69.40 7.07
C LYS A 186 32.34 -70.38 8.13
N ALA A 187 32.65 -69.90 9.33
CA ALA A 187 33.04 -70.78 10.44
C ALA A 187 31.88 -71.70 10.84
N LEU A 188 30.66 -71.17 10.90
CA LEU A 188 29.46 -71.95 11.16
C LEU A 188 29.20 -72.98 10.07
N GLU A 189 29.38 -72.62 8.79
CA GLU A 189 29.31 -73.55 7.66
C GLU A 189 30.31 -74.72 7.85
N GLN A 190 31.56 -74.43 8.20
CA GLN A 190 32.56 -75.47 8.45
C GLN A 190 32.20 -76.38 9.62
N VAL A 191 31.68 -75.81 10.72
CA VAL A 191 31.20 -76.59 11.86
C VAL A 191 30.02 -77.47 11.45
N MET A 192 29.09 -76.92 10.67
CA MET A 192 27.94 -77.65 10.14
C MET A 192 28.38 -78.81 9.25
N SER A 193 29.33 -78.61 8.34
CA SER A 193 29.91 -79.69 7.52
C SER A 193 30.54 -80.79 8.37
N LYS A 194 31.33 -80.41 9.38
CA LYS A 194 31.95 -81.36 10.33
C LYS A 194 30.94 -82.16 11.15
N ILE A 195 29.71 -81.68 11.31
CA ILE A 195 28.64 -82.40 12.02
C ILE A 195 27.81 -83.24 11.04
N ILE A 196 27.41 -82.67 9.89
CA ILE A 196 26.55 -83.34 8.92
C ILE A 196 27.24 -84.56 8.29
N GLU A 197 28.52 -84.47 7.97
CA GLU A 197 29.27 -85.56 7.35
C GLU A 197 29.29 -86.84 8.21
N PRO A 198 29.76 -86.82 9.48
CA PRO A 198 29.76 -88.01 10.32
C PRO A 198 28.35 -88.49 10.66
N LEU A 199 27.36 -87.60 10.82
CA LEU A 199 25.97 -88.03 11.00
C LEU A 199 25.46 -88.81 9.78
N THR A 200 25.73 -88.30 8.57
CA THR A 200 25.35 -88.97 7.32
C THR A 200 26.06 -90.31 7.17
N GLN A 201 27.35 -90.37 7.53
CA GLN A 201 28.12 -91.61 7.48
C GLN A 201 27.60 -92.63 8.51
N ASN A 202 27.37 -92.22 9.75
CA ASN A 202 26.80 -93.06 10.79
C ASN A 202 25.42 -93.62 10.40
N VAL A 203 24.55 -92.80 9.81
CA VAL A 203 23.24 -93.25 9.30
C VAL A 203 23.41 -94.28 8.17
N LYS A 204 24.36 -94.09 7.25
CA LYS A 204 24.66 -95.07 6.20
C LYS A 204 25.17 -96.39 6.79
N ASP A 205 26.04 -96.33 7.78
CA ASP A 205 26.62 -97.53 8.40
C ASP A 205 25.58 -98.29 9.24
N LEU A 206 24.71 -97.58 9.96
CA LEU A 206 23.53 -98.16 10.63
C LEU A 206 22.58 -98.85 9.65
N ASN A 207 22.33 -98.25 8.49
CA ASN A 207 21.51 -98.88 7.44
C ASN A 207 22.16 -100.17 6.91
N LYS A 208 23.48 -100.18 6.66
CA LYS A 208 24.20 -101.39 6.23
C LYS A 208 24.13 -102.50 7.28
N LEU A 209 24.40 -102.16 8.55
CA LEU A 209 24.33 -103.12 9.66
C LEU A 209 22.94 -103.75 9.78
N THR A 210 21.90 -102.92 9.59
CA THR A 210 20.50 -103.39 9.62
C THR A 210 20.20 -104.35 8.47
N GLU A 211 20.71 -104.09 7.26
CA GLU A 211 20.54 -104.98 6.11
C GLU A 211 21.32 -106.29 6.26
N GLU A 212 22.57 -106.25 6.75
CA GLU A 212 23.35 -107.46 7.07
C GLU A 212 22.61 -108.35 8.09
N LEU A 213 22.07 -107.74 9.16
CA LEU A 213 21.28 -108.46 10.17
C LEU A 213 19.99 -109.06 9.61
N LYS A 214 19.33 -108.40 8.65
CA LYS A 214 18.16 -108.98 7.97
C LYS A 214 18.54 -110.18 7.09
N HIS A 215 19.67 -110.12 6.41
CA HIS A 215 20.14 -111.21 5.55
C HIS A 215 20.61 -112.43 6.34
N HIS A 216 21.21 -112.26 7.51
CA HIS A 216 21.67 -113.35 8.39
C HIS A 216 20.53 -114.08 9.13
N LYS A 217 19.30 -113.54 9.10
CA LYS A 217 18.12 -114.12 9.77
C LYS A 217 17.22 -114.95 8.83
N LYS A 218 17.65 -115.14 7.57
CA LYS A 218 17.06 -116.07 6.60
C LYS A 218 17.92 -117.31 6.46
#